data_AF-A0A364NFE1-F1
#
_entry.id   AF-A0A364NFE1-F1
#
_cell.length_a   1.000
_cell.length_b   1.000
_cell.length_c   1.000
_cell.angle_alpha   90.00
_cell.angle_beta   90.00
_cell.angle_gamma   90.00
#
_symmetry.space_group_name_H-M   'P 1'
#
loop_
_entity.id
_entity.type
_entity.pdbx_description
1 polymer ?
#
loop_
_entity_poly.entity_id
_entity_poly.type
_entity_poly.pdbx_seq_one_letter_code
_entity_poly.pdbx_strand_id
1 'polypeptide(L)'
;MSTCKSLLRACPFQRQAPSLLPLRQCRFESTTRRHRKLLALPEAPSYTANDSSPTLVFNPPSSSPNVYHTPVKFLPKEDKRRQLHASAQEYAFRVAHARQTSPIAAPGTPLHATTTTTAATGSRMPPRPSSALPTAVRAPYEKKYHVSEAEVAEMRRLRSADPDTWTRVRLAEKFGCSQFFVGLVAKNAAKAERVEREHEDMRRKWGQRRREAREDRGRRKLLWGRDA
;
A
#
# COMPACT_ATOMS: atom_id res chain seq x y z
N MET A 1 -30.98 -18.15 -6.59
CA MET A 1 -31.46 -19.54 -6.63
C MET A 1 -31.00 -20.18 -7.94
N SER A 2 -29.85 -20.86 -7.95
CA SER A 2 -29.37 -21.60 -9.13
C SER A 2 -29.31 -23.07 -8.75
N THR A 3 -30.26 -23.84 -9.28
CA THR A 3 -30.38 -25.28 -9.05
C THR A 3 -29.49 -26.03 -10.03
N CYS A 4 -28.27 -26.36 -9.61
CA CYS A 4 -27.41 -27.25 -10.38
C CYS A 4 -27.99 -28.67 -10.36
N LYS A 5 -28.57 -29.12 -11.47
CA LYS A 5 -29.01 -30.50 -11.66
C LYS A 5 -27.79 -31.41 -11.74
N SER A 6 -27.70 -32.41 -10.85
CA SER A 6 -26.70 -33.47 -10.93
C SER A 6 -26.99 -34.36 -12.13
N LEU A 7 -26.20 -34.24 -13.20
CA LEU A 7 -26.23 -35.19 -14.30
C LEU A 7 -25.65 -36.52 -13.80
N LEU A 8 -26.50 -37.52 -13.60
CA LEU A 8 -26.09 -38.90 -13.37
C LEU A 8 -25.38 -39.41 -14.62
N ARG A 9 -24.05 -39.47 -14.57
CA ARG A 9 -23.25 -40.14 -15.59
C ARG A 9 -23.30 -41.64 -15.31
N ALA A 10 -24.29 -42.31 -15.86
CA ALA A 10 -24.34 -43.77 -15.88
C ALA A 10 -23.26 -44.27 -16.86
N CYS A 11 -22.12 -44.70 -16.33
CA CYS A 11 -21.15 -45.46 -17.12
C CYS A 11 -21.71 -46.87 -17.31
N PRO A 12 -21.81 -47.40 -18.54
CA PRO A 12 -22.24 -48.77 -18.75
C PRO A 12 -21.27 -49.71 -18.02
N PHE A 13 -21.82 -50.67 -17.30
CA PHE A 13 -21.06 -51.67 -16.55
C PHE A 13 -20.36 -52.60 -17.55
N GLN A 14 -19.20 -52.20 -18.05
CA GLN A 14 -18.31 -53.08 -18.78
C GLN A 14 -17.83 -54.16 -17.80
N ARG A 15 -18.34 -55.38 -17.94
CA ARG A 15 -17.78 -56.56 -17.28
C ARG A 15 -16.35 -56.74 -17.77
N GLN A 16 -15.39 -56.19 -17.04
CA GLN A 16 -13.98 -56.46 -17.26
C GLN A 16 -13.70 -57.90 -16.81
N ALA A 17 -13.01 -58.67 -17.66
CA ALA A 17 -12.50 -59.99 -17.30
C ALA A 17 -11.62 -59.88 -16.03
N PRO A 18 -11.61 -60.89 -15.14
CA PRO A 18 -10.84 -60.83 -13.91
C PRO A 18 -9.34 -60.76 -14.24
N SER A 19 -8.74 -59.57 -14.04
CA SER A 19 -7.30 -59.42 -14.12
C SER A 19 -6.67 -59.78 -12.77
N LEU A 20 -5.62 -60.60 -12.80
CA LEU A 20 -4.85 -60.98 -11.60
C LEU A 20 -3.83 -59.91 -11.18
N LEU A 21 -3.79 -58.78 -11.89
CA LEU A 21 -2.95 -57.64 -11.55
C LEU A 21 -3.64 -56.83 -10.46
N PRO A 22 -2.94 -56.43 -9.39
CA PRO A 22 -3.54 -55.62 -8.34
C PRO A 22 -4.09 -54.32 -8.94
N LEU A 23 -5.38 -54.05 -8.71
CA LEU A 23 -6.04 -52.82 -9.10
C LEU A 23 -5.24 -51.63 -8.56
N ARG A 24 -4.48 -50.95 -9.43
CA ARG A 24 -3.81 -49.71 -9.08
C ARG A 24 -4.87 -48.63 -8.93
N GLN A 25 -5.32 -48.39 -7.70
CA GLN A 25 -6.16 -47.25 -7.38
C GLN A 25 -5.37 -45.96 -7.68
N CYS A 26 -5.61 -45.36 -8.84
CA CYS A 26 -5.11 -44.03 -9.15
C CYS A 26 -5.77 -43.03 -8.19
N ARG A 27 -4.97 -42.39 -7.34
CA ARG A 27 -5.44 -41.46 -6.32
C ARG A 27 -5.75 -40.10 -6.94
N PHE A 28 -6.99 -39.86 -7.36
CA PHE A 28 -7.40 -38.56 -7.90
C PHE A 28 -7.81 -37.56 -6.80
N GLU A 29 -7.50 -36.28 -6.99
CA GLU A 29 -7.81 -35.18 -6.05
C GLU A 29 -9.28 -34.75 -6.06
N SER A 30 -10.15 -35.43 -6.81
CA SER A 30 -11.51 -35.03 -7.15
C SER A 30 -12.52 -34.94 -5.99
N THR A 31 -12.13 -35.28 -4.76
CA THR A 31 -13.05 -35.23 -3.62
C THR A 31 -12.80 -33.97 -2.79
N THR A 32 -13.87 -33.28 -2.41
CA THR A 32 -13.83 -32.05 -1.58
C THR A 32 -13.01 -32.23 -0.30
N ARG A 33 -13.07 -33.41 0.33
CA ARG A 33 -12.29 -33.73 1.54
C ARG A 33 -10.78 -33.69 1.27
N ARG A 34 -10.32 -34.24 0.13
CA ARG A 34 -8.90 -34.24 -0.26
C ARG A 34 -8.44 -32.83 -0.56
N HIS A 35 -9.22 -32.09 -1.35
CA HIS A 35 -8.93 -30.70 -1.67
C HIS A 35 -8.85 -29.81 -0.42
N ARG A 36 -9.80 -29.93 0.52
CA ARG A 36 -9.76 -29.22 1.81
C ARG A 36 -8.54 -29.58 2.65
N LYS A 37 -8.12 -30.85 2.66
CA LYS A 37 -6.94 -31.29 3.40
C LYS A 37 -5.65 -30.73 2.79
N LEU A 38 -5.56 -30.69 1.46
CA LEU A 38 -4.40 -30.14 0.75
C LEU A 38 -4.28 -28.62 0.91
N LEU A 39 -5.39 -27.89 0.95
CA LEU A 39 -5.42 -26.43 1.14
C LEU A 39 -5.51 -25.99 2.61
N ALA A 40 -5.41 -26.92 3.57
CA ALA A 40 -5.46 -26.58 4.98
C ALA A 40 -4.18 -25.83 5.38
N LEU A 41 -4.35 -24.60 5.88
CA LEU A 41 -3.28 -23.82 6.47
C LEU A 41 -3.29 -23.98 7.99
N PRO A 42 -2.13 -24.05 8.65
CA PRO A 42 -2.07 -24.05 10.11
C PRO A 42 -2.57 -22.72 10.67
N GLU A 43 -3.09 -22.75 11.89
CA GLU A 43 -3.44 -21.54 12.65
C GLU A 43 -2.17 -20.76 13.02
N ALA A 44 -2.32 -19.48 13.34
CA ALA A 44 -1.19 -18.68 13.79
C ALA A 44 -0.68 -19.21 15.15
N PRO A 45 0.64 -19.22 15.41
CA PRO A 45 1.22 -19.74 16.65
C PRO A 45 0.68 -19.09 17.94
N SER A 46 0.09 -17.89 17.85
CA SER A 46 -0.52 -17.22 18.99
C SER A 46 -1.84 -17.83 19.46
N TYR A 47 -2.48 -18.71 18.67
CA TYR A 47 -3.70 -19.42 19.03
C TYR A 47 -3.44 -20.79 19.69
N THR A 48 -2.21 -21.31 19.63
CA THR A 48 -1.86 -22.55 20.33
C THR A 48 -1.52 -22.24 21.77
N ALA A 49 -2.43 -22.55 22.69
CA ALA A 49 -2.24 -22.35 24.12
C ALA A 49 -1.18 -23.30 24.69
N ASN A 50 -0.27 -22.77 25.50
CA ASN A 50 0.75 -23.57 26.21
C ASN A 50 0.28 -24.01 27.60
N ASP A 51 -0.74 -23.36 28.16
CA ASP A 51 -1.29 -23.60 29.50
C ASP A 51 -2.81 -23.81 29.41
N SER A 52 -3.37 -24.56 30.38
CA SER A 52 -4.81 -24.86 30.44
C SER A 52 -5.62 -23.73 31.10
N SER A 53 -4.96 -22.82 31.82
CA SER A 53 -5.62 -21.71 32.52
C SER A 53 -6.06 -20.60 31.54
N PRO A 54 -7.25 -19.99 31.72
CA PRO A 54 -7.71 -18.93 30.83
C PRO A 54 -6.89 -17.65 31.03
N THR A 55 -6.19 -17.21 29.98
CA THR A 55 -5.36 -15.99 29.99
C THR A 55 -5.71 -15.09 28.82
N LEU A 56 -5.62 -13.77 29.01
CA LEU A 56 -5.77 -12.77 27.94
C LEU A 56 -4.44 -12.60 27.18
N VAL A 57 -4.43 -12.93 25.89
CA VAL A 57 -3.24 -12.81 25.02
C VAL A 57 -3.40 -11.60 24.11
N PHE A 58 -2.40 -10.71 24.11
CA PHE A 58 -2.32 -9.60 23.16
C PHE A 58 -1.71 -10.06 21.84
N ASN A 59 -2.52 -10.16 20.78
CA ASN A 59 -2.13 -10.67 19.46
C ASN A 59 -2.37 -9.61 18.37
N PRO A 60 -1.47 -8.62 18.21
CA PRO A 60 -1.65 -7.58 17.20
C PRO A 60 -1.56 -8.21 15.79
N PRO A 61 -2.60 -8.07 14.94
CA PRO A 61 -2.62 -8.71 13.62
C PRO A 61 -1.65 -8.03 12.64
N SER A 62 -1.06 -8.81 11.74
CA SER A 62 -0.19 -8.32 10.66
C SER A 62 -1.00 -7.78 9.47
N SER A 63 -1.98 -6.93 9.74
CA SER A 63 -2.91 -6.35 8.76
C SER A 63 -3.00 -4.84 8.89
N SER A 64 -3.43 -4.15 7.85
CA SER A 64 -3.68 -2.71 7.91
C SER A 64 -4.80 -2.38 8.90
N PRO A 65 -4.66 -1.32 9.73
CA PRO A 65 -5.72 -0.91 10.64
C PRO A 65 -6.95 -0.41 9.88
N ASN A 66 -8.12 -0.63 10.46
CA ASN A 66 -9.38 0.00 10.05
C ASN A 66 -9.45 1.49 10.46
N VAL A 67 -10.28 2.28 9.78
CA VAL A 67 -10.55 3.71 10.03
C VAL A 67 -11.00 3.96 11.48
N TYR A 68 -11.71 3.00 12.10
CA TYR A 68 -12.16 3.10 13.49
C TYR A 68 -11.04 2.95 14.53
N HIS A 69 -9.84 2.51 14.13
CA HIS A 69 -8.66 2.59 14.98
C HIS A 69 -8.09 4.02 14.94
N THR A 70 -8.79 4.92 15.62
CA THR A 70 -8.48 6.35 15.62
C THR A 70 -7.13 6.60 16.29
N PRO A 71 -6.16 7.23 15.61
CA PRO A 71 -4.88 7.57 16.23
C PRO A 71 -5.06 8.63 17.32
N VAL A 72 -4.18 8.60 18.33
CA VAL A 72 -4.21 9.49 19.51
C VAL A 72 -4.34 10.98 19.15
N LYS A 73 -3.75 11.40 18.02
CA LYS A 73 -3.81 12.79 17.55
C LYS A 73 -5.23 13.26 17.20
N PHE A 74 -6.13 12.36 16.83
CA PHE A 74 -7.51 12.67 16.46
C PHE A 74 -8.51 12.47 17.61
N LEU A 75 -8.08 11.93 18.74
CA LEU A 75 -8.94 11.83 19.92
C LEU A 75 -9.14 13.20 20.59
N PRO A 76 -10.29 13.49 21.20
CA PRO A 76 -10.43 14.64 22.09
C PRO A 76 -9.44 14.58 23.25
N LYS A 77 -9.03 15.72 23.81
CA LYS A 77 -8.04 15.77 24.91
C LYS A 77 -8.49 15.01 26.16
N GLU A 78 -9.78 15.06 26.47
CA GLU A 78 -10.38 14.41 27.65
C GLU A 78 -10.68 12.91 27.47
N ASP A 79 -10.39 12.34 26.30
CA ASP A 79 -10.69 10.93 26.04
C ASP A 79 -9.70 10.00 26.80
N LYS A 80 -10.23 9.19 27.72
CA LYS A 80 -9.47 8.21 28.52
C LYS A 80 -8.65 7.23 27.66
N ARG A 81 -9.07 6.96 26.42
CA ARG A 81 -8.33 6.09 25.49
C ARG A 81 -6.91 6.59 25.22
N ARG A 82 -6.65 7.89 25.38
CA ARG A 82 -5.30 8.46 25.27
C ARG A 82 -4.32 7.83 26.26
N GLN A 83 -4.76 7.63 27.51
CA GLN A 83 -3.94 7.00 28.56
C GLN A 83 -3.67 5.52 28.24
N LEU A 84 -4.68 4.80 27.74
CA LEU A 84 -4.56 3.40 27.33
C LEU A 84 -3.60 3.23 26.14
N HIS A 85 -3.63 4.14 25.17
CA HIS A 85 -2.67 4.11 24.06
C HIS A 85 -1.24 4.37 24.51
N ALA A 86 -1.03 5.30 25.45
CA ALA A 86 0.30 5.57 26.00
C ALA A 86 0.86 4.34 26.73
N SER A 87 0.07 3.73 27.63
CA SER A 87 0.51 2.53 28.35
C SER A 87 0.78 1.34 27.43
N ALA A 88 -0.03 1.16 26.38
CA ALA A 88 0.20 0.13 25.37
C ALA A 88 1.49 0.36 24.56
N GLN A 89 1.80 1.61 24.20
CA GLN A 89 3.04 1.97 23.52
C GLN A 89 4.26 1.71 24.39
N GLU A 90 4.22 2.12 25.66
CA GLU A 90 5.29 1.85 26.63
C GLU A 90 5.55 0.35 26.80
N TYR A 91 4.48 -0.44 26.93
CA TYR A 91 4.58 -1.90 27.00
C TYR A 91 5.21 -2.48 25.72
N ALA A 92 4.74 -2.08 24.55
CA ALA A 92 5.24 -2.57 23.27
C ALA A 92 6.71 -2.22 23.06
N PHE A 93 7.14 -1.00 23.38
CA PHE A 93 8.55 -0.60 23.32
C PHE A 93 9.41 -1.41 24.28
N ARG A 94 8.96 -1.59 25.53
CA ARG A 94 9.68 -2.38 26.54
C ARG A 94 9.87 -3.83 26.08
N VAL A 95 8.83 -4.46 25.52
CA VAL A 95 8.90 -5.83 25.00
C VAL A 95 9.81 -5.91 23.77
N ALA A 96 9.70 -4.97 22.83
CA ALA A 96 10.51 -4.98 21.61
C ALA A 96 12.01 -4.71 21.87
N HIS A 97 12.35 -3.98 22.93
CA HIS A 97 13.73 -3.75 23.36
C HIS A 97 14.29 -4.87 24.25
N ALA A 98 13.46 -5.84 24.67
CA ALA A 98 13.94 -6.99 25.43
C ALA A 98 14.97 -7.78 24.60
N ARG A 99 16.02 -8.28 25.27
CA ARG A 99 17.09 -9.05 24.61
C ARG A 99 16.71 -10.51 24.36
N GLN A 100 15.58 -10.97 24.90
CA GLN A 100 15.07 -12.31 24.67
C GLN A 100 14.50 -12.41 23.26
N THR A 101 15.15 -13.18 22.39
CA THR A 101 14.63 -13.51 21.06
C THR A 101 13.67 -14.69 21.20
N SER A 102 12.54 -14.65 20.49
CA SER A 102 11.64 -15.81 20.43
C SER A 102 12.38 -17.00 19.80
N PRO A 103 12.10 -18.26 20.22
CA PRO A 103 12.71 -19.45 19.61
C PRO A 103 12.50 -19.53 18.10
N ILE A 104 11.40 -18.96 17.60
CA ILE A 104 11.06 -18.83 16.17
C ILE A 104 12.07 -17.98 15.37
N ALA A 105 12.84 -17.12 16.04
CA ALA A 105 13.86 -16.26 15.45
C ALA A 105 15.30 -16.70 15.81
N ALA A 106 15.46 -17.91 16.37
CA ALA A 106 16.77 -18.47 16.69
C ALA A 106 17.61 -18.71 15.42
N PRO A 107 18.95 -18.68 15.51
CA PRO A 107 19.82 -19.05 14.38
C PRO A 107 19.48 -20.46 13.87
N GLY A 108 19.37 -20.60 12.54
CA GLY A 108 18.96 -21.85 11.88
C GLY A 108 17.47 -21.97 11.54
N THR A 109 16.63 -21.00 11.95
CA THR A 109 15.21 -20.92 11.56
C THR A 109 15.03 -20.19 10.21
N PRO A 110 13.93 -20.40 9.45
CA PRO A 110 13.70 -19.73 8.17
C PRO A 110 13.58 -18.19 8.28
N LEU A 111 13.36 -17.65 9.47
CA LEU A 111 13.34 -16.21 9.74
C LEU A 111 14.74 -15.63 10.01
N HIS A 112 15.74 -16.49 10.23
CA HIS A 112 17.14 -16.13 10.39
C HIS A 112 17.87 -16.29 9.04
N ALA A 113 18.06 -15.19 8.30
CA ALA A 113 18.73 -15.24 7.00
C ALA A 113 20.25 -15.37 7.16
N THR A 114 20.82 -16.51 6.80
CA THR A 114 22.25 -16.67 6.50
C THR A 114 22.44 -16.61 4.99
N THR A 115 22.74 -15.43 4.44
CA THR A 115 23.14 -15.30 3.03
C THR A 115 24.67 -15.31 2.92
N THR A 116 25.19 -16.21 2.10
CA THR A 116 26.63 -16.46 1.87
C THR A 116 27.31 -15.45 0.95
N THR A 117 26.59 -14.41 0.52
CA THR A 117 27.12 -13.37 -0.37
C THR A 117 27.20 -12.06 0.41
N THR A 118 28.38 -11.46 0.36
CA THR A 118 28.80 -10.26 1.07
C THR A 118 27.73 -9.17 1.18
N ALA A 119 27.55 -8.67 2.42
CA ALA A 119 26.79 -7.49 2.84
C ALA A 119 25.26 -7.61 3.05
N ALA A 120 24.82 -8.45 4.01
CA ALA A 120 23.84 -8.09 5.05
C ALA A 120 23.50 -9.29 5.94
N THR A 121 24.11 -9.40 7.12
CA THR A 121 23.66 -10.31 8.19
C THR A 121 22.46 -9.67 8.89
N GLY A 122 21.24 -9.92 8.39
CA GLY A 122 20.02 -9.33 8.93
C GLY A 122 18.95 -10.38 9.21
N SER A 123 18.45 -10.45 10.44
CA SER A 123 17.20 -11.15 10.75
C SER A 123 16.08 -10.60 9.86
N ARG A 124 15.20 -11.45 9.31
CA ARG A 124 13.97 -11.00 8.63
C ARG A 124 12.93 -10.42 9.60
N MET A 125 13.28 -10.34 10.88
CA MET A 125 12.50 -9.70 11.92
C MET A 125 12.43 -8.18 11.69
N PRO A 126 11.31 -7.53 12.05
CA PRO A 126 11.25 -6.08 12.02
C PRO A 126 12.39 -5.50 12.86
N PRO A 127 13.00 -4.38 12.42
CA PRO A 127 14.04 -3.73 13.20
C PRO A 127 13.51 -3.35 14.57
N ARG A 128 14.38 -3.34 15.58
CA ARG A 128 14.02 -2.82 16.90
C ARG A 128 13.49 -1.39 16.73
N PRO A 129 12.40 -1.03 17.44
CA PRO A 129 11.84 0.30 17.33
C PRO A 129 12.92 1.34 17.66
N SER A 130 13.08 2.31 16.77
CA SER A 130 14.00 3.44 16.92
C SER A 130 13.19 4.73 16.82
N SER A 131 13.70 5.81 17.39
CA SER A 131 13.13 7.15 17.20
C SER A 131 13.30 7.66 15.76
N ALA A 132 14.19 7.04 14.98
CA ALA A 132 14.42 7.40 13.58
C ALA A 132 13.20 7.05 12.72
N LEU A 133 12.61 8.07 12.10
CA LEU A 133 11.56 7.89 11.10
C LEU A 133 12.15 7.29 9.81
N PRO A 134 11.36 6.54 9.02
CA PRO A 134 11.78 6.10 7.70
C PRO A 134 12.05 7.31 6.80
N THR A 135 12.90 7.12 5.79
CA THR A 135 13.22 8.17 4.82
C THR A 135 11.94 8.73 4.19
N ALA A 136 11.78 10.05 4.26
CA ALA A 136 10.61 10.71 3.71
C ALA A 136 10.55 10.53 2.18
N VAL A 137 9.39 10.13 1.65
CA VAL A 137 9.15 10.00 0.20
C VAL A 137 9.38 11.34 -0.51
N ARG A 138 9.06 12.45 0.16
CA ARG A 138 9.31 13.81 -0.30
C ARG A 138 10.24 14.50 0.69
N ALA A 139 11.29 15.13 0.18
CA ALA A 139 12.18 15.96 0.99
C ALA A 139 11.38 17.09 1.69
N PRO A 140 11.54 17.28 3.00
CA PRO A 140 10.99 18.43 3.70
C PRO A 140 11.43 19.72 3.02
N TYR A 141 10.50 20.64 2.80
CA TYR A 141 10.81 21.96 2.24
C TYR A 141 10.20 23.03 3.14
N GLU A 142 10.93 24.13 3.33
CA GLU A 142 10.47 25.28 4.09
C GLU A 142 9.65 26.22 3.19
N LYS A 143 8.53 26.72 3.72
CA LYS A 143 7.68 27.67 3.03
C LYS A 143 8.26 29.08 3.21
N LYS A 144 8.66 29.72 2.10
CA LYS A 144 9.19 31.09 2.08
C LYS A 144 8.09 32.08 1.69
N TYR A 145 7.94 33.15 2.46
CA TYR A 145 6.92 34.19 2.29
C TYR A 145 7.57 35.58 2.14
N HIS A 146 8.55 35.69 1.23
CA HIS A 146 9.34 36.91 1.04
C HIS A 146 8.83 37.81 -0.08
N VAL A 147 7.86 37.36 -0.90
CA VAL A 147 7.37 38.13 -2.04
C VAL A 147 6.35 39.18 -1.58
N SER A 148 6.62 40.44 -1.91
CA SER A 148 5.78 41.59 -1.57
C SER A 148 4.64 41.82 -2.58
N GLU A 149 3.65 42.64 -2.21
CA GLU A 149 2.53 42.96 -3.10
C GLU A 149 2.96 43.70 -4.38
N ALA A 150 3.98 44.55 -4.30
CA ALA A 150 4.53 45.25 -5.47
C ALA A 150 5.15 44.26 -6.47
N GLU A 151 5.88 43.25 -5.98
CA GLU A 151 6.44 42.19 -6.82
C GLU A 151 5.36 41.29 -7.43
N VAL A 152 4.27 41.07 -6.69
CA VAL A 152 3.07 40.37 -7.20
C VAL A 152 2.44 41.14 -8.35
N ALA A 153 2.30 42.46 -8.24
CA ALA A 153 1.79 43.30 -9.33
C ALA A 153 2.71 43.23 -10.56
N GLU A 154 4.03 43.28 -10.34
CA GLU A 154 5.01 43.16 -11.42
C GLU A 154 4.97 41.78 -12.10
N MET A 155 4.83 40.69 -11.35
CA MET A 155 4.65 39.35 -11.90
C MET A 155 3.42 39.27 -12.81
N ARG A 156 2.30 39.89 -12.40
CA ARG A 156 1.09 39.95 -13.22
C ARG A 156 1.33 40.73 -14.51
N ARG A 157 1.95 41.92 -14.40
CA ARG A 157 2.28 42.79 -15.54
C ARG A 157 3.15 42.08 -16.57
N LEU A 158 4.25 41.46 -16.14
CA LEU A 158 5.17 40.76 -17.03
C LEU A 158 4.50 39.59 -17.76
N ARG A 159 3.60 38.88 -17.08
CA ARG A 159 2.92 37.70 -17.63
C ARG A 159 1.69 38.04 -18.48
N SER A 160 1.07 39.20 -18.26
CA SER A 160 0.05 39.72 -19.17
C SER A 160 0.66 40.27 -20.45
N ALA A 161 1.83 40.89 -20.37
CA ALA A 161 2.57 41.40 -21.52
C ALA A 161 3.03 40.26 -22.44
N ASP A 162 3.97 39.42 -21.97
CA ASP A 162 4.58 38.38 -22.80
C ASP A 162 4.57 37.02 -22.09
N PRO A 163 3.49 36.22 -22.21
CA PRO A 163 3.37 34.94 -21.50
C PRO A 163 4.34 33.86 -21.99
N ASP A 164 4.89 34.00 -23.20
CA ASP A 164 5.84 33.05 -23.78
C ASP A 164 7.28 33.30 -23.29
N THR A 165 7.68 34.56 -23.12
CA THR A 165 8.98 34.93 -22.54
C THR A 165 8.94 34.81 -21.02
N TRP A 166 7.91 35.36 -20.37
CA TRP A 166 7.74 35.32 -18.92
C TRP A 166 6.92 34.10 -18.49
N THR A 167 7.53 32.94 -18.68
CA THR A 167 7.00 31.66 -18.22
C THR A 167 6.99 31.57 -16.69
N ARG A 168 6.19 30.64 -16.15
CA ARG A 168 6.14 30.38 -14.70
C ARG A 168 7.51 30.05 -14.11
N VAL A 169 8.38 29.41 -14.90
CA VAL A 169 9.74 29.04 -14.51
C VAL A 169 10.61 30.29 -14.35
N ARG A 170 10.64 31.16 -15.37
CA ARG A 170 11.46 32.37 -15.33
C ARG A 170 11.02 33.37 -14.25
N LEU A 171 9.71 33.52 -14.03
CA LEU A 171 9.21 34.37 -12.95
C LEU A 171 9.55 33.79 -11.58
N ALA A 172 9.47 32.47 -11.42
CA ALA A 172 9.86 31.81 -10.18
C ALA A 172 11.35 32.03 -9.86
N GLU A 173 12.22 31.97 -10.87
CA GLU A 173 13.66 32.27 -10.73
C GLU A 173 13.89 33.75 -10.40
N LYS A 174 13.24 34.67 -11.13
CA LYS A 174 13.40 36.12 -10.94
C LYS A 174 13.02 36.58 -9.53
N PHE A 175 11.90 36.07 -8.99
CA PHE A 175 11.38 36.46 -7.68
C PHE A 175 11.75 35.45 -6.56
N GLY A 176 12.57 34.43 -6.88
CA GLY A 176 12.99 33.39 -5.93
C GLY A 176 11.82 32.64 -5.27
N CYS A 177 10.70 32.46 -5.96
CA CYS A 177 9.46 31.90 -5.42
C CYS A 177 9.06 30.58 -6.09
N SER A 178 8.01 29.90 -5.60
CA SER A 178 7.56 28.63 -6.20
C SER A 178 6.85 28.85 -7.53
N GLN A 179 7.12 28.00 -8.54
CA GLN A 179 6.38 27.97 -9.81
C GLN A 179 4.87 27.78 -9.63
N PHE A 180 4.46 27.13 -8.53
CA PHE A 180 3.06 27.00 -8.16
C PHE A 180 2.47 28.34 -7.74
N PHE A 181 3.19 29.11 -6.91
CA PHE A 181 2.77 30.44 -6.45
C PHE A 181 2.59 31.41 -7.62
N VAL A 182 3.51 31.42 -8.60
CA VAL A 182 3.36 32.22 -9.83
C VAL A 182 2.09 31.84 -10.59
N GLY A 183 1.78 30.54 -10.69
CA GLY A 183 0.57 30.06 -11.35
C GLY A 183 -0.73 30.44 -10.62
N LEU A 184 -0.66 30.69 -9.32
CA LEU A 184 -1.77 31.19 -8.52
C LEU A 184 -2.01 32.68 -8.76
N VAL A 185 -0.94 33.48 -8.73
CA VAL A 185 -0.98 34.96 -8.76
C VAL A 185 -1.17 35.53 -10.16
N ALA A 186 -0.50 34.96 -11.16
CA ALA A 186 -0.40 35.51 -12.51
C ALA A 186 -0.96 34.49 -13.53
N LYS A 187 -2.29 34.34 -13.55
CA LYS A 187 -2.97 33.49 -14.53
C LYS A 187 -3.05 34.20 -15.88
N ASN A 188 -2.92 33.45 -16.98
CA ASN A 188 -3.09 33.97 -18.33
C ASN A 188 -3.97 32.98 -19.10
N ALA A 189 -5.21 33.38 -19.40
CA ALA A 189 -6.22 32.54 -20.05
C ALA A 189 -5.87 32.26 -21.52
N ALA A 190 -5.46 33.28 -22.27
CA ALA A 190 -5.11 33.16 -23.69
C ALA A 190 -3.98 32.13 -23.94
N LYS A 191 -2.95 32.10 -23.08
CA LYS A 191 -1.91 31.08 -23.15
C LYS A 191 -2.43 29.69 -22.74
N ALA A 192 -3.30 29.62 -21.73
CA ALA A 192 -3.85 28.35 -21.26
C ALA A 192 -4.68 27.65 -22.34
N GLU A 193 -5.56 28.39 -23.03
CA GLU A 193 -6.36 27.87 -24.14
C GLU A 193 -5.49 27.36 -25.30
N ARG A 194 -4.43 28.10 -25.65
CA ARG A 194 -3.46 27.67 -26.68
C ARG A 194 -2.81 26.33 -26.33
N VAL A 195 -2.33 26.20 -25.09
CA VAL A 195 -1.70 24.97 -24.61
C VAL A 195 -2.70 23.82 -24.51
N GLU A 196 -3.95 24.10 -24.16
CA GLU A 196 -5.00 23.08 -24.12
C GLU A 196 -5.29 22.52 -25.52
N ARG A 197 -5.41 23.38 -26.53
CA ARG A 197 -5.54 22.95 -27.94
C ARG A 197 -4.35 22.11 -28.40
N GLU A 198 -3.12 22.55 -28.10
CA GLU A 198 -1.91 21.79 -28.42
C GLU A 198 -1.93 20.40 -27.76
N HIS A 199 -2.33 20.32 -26.48
CA HIS A 199 -2.50 19.05 -25.78
C HIS A 199 -3.59 18.18 -26.40
N GLU A 200 -4.70 18.76 -26.84
CA GLU A 200 -5.76 18.04 -27.55
C GLU A 200 -5.27 17.45 -28.86
N ASP A 201 -4.53 18.22 -29.66
CA ASP A 201 -3.95 17.73 -30.90
C ASP A 201 -2.92 16.62 -30.66
N MET A 202 -2.13 16.73 -29.59
CA MET A 202 -1.26 15.63 -29.15
C MET A 202 -2.04 14.40 -28.68
N ARG A 203 -3.19 14.58 -28.00
CA ARG A 203 -4.08 13.49 -27.59
C ARG A 203 -4.77 12.83 -28.79
N ARG A 204 -5.11 13.60 -29.83
CA ARG A 204 -5.67 13.08 -31.10
C ARG A 204 -4.70 12.13 -31.80
N LYS A 205 -3.39 12.42 -31.73
CA LYS A 205 -2.32 11.56 -32.26
C LYS A 205 -2.11 10.25 -31.48
N TRP A 206 -2.78 10.05 -30.33
CA TRP A 206 -2.64 8.79 -29.59
C TRP A 206 -3.40 7.66 -30.27
N GLY A 207 -2.68 6.58 -30.60
CA GLY A 207 -3.27 5.32 -31.01
C GLY A 207 -4.07 4.65 -29.88
N GLN A 208 -4.88 3.66 -30.23
CA GLN A 208 -5.85 2.99 -29.36
C GLN A 208 -5.26 2.53 -28.01
N ARG A 209 -4.21 1.72 -28.04
CA ARG A 209 -3.56 1.17 -26.82
C ARG A 209 -3.11 2.24 -25.83
N ARG A 210 -2.58 3.37 -26.33
CA ARG A 210 -2.14 4.48 -25.47
C ARG A 210 -3.32 5.19 -24.84
N ARG A 211 -4.39 5.40 -25.61
CA ARG A 211 -5.63 6.03 -25.14
C ARG A 211 -6.27 5.21 -24.01
N GLU A 212 -6.49 3.92 -24.25
CA GLU A 212 -7.05 2.98 -23.26
C GLU A 212 -6.22 2.97 -21.96
N ALA A 213 -4.89 2.86 -22.07
CA ALA A 213 -4.01 2.87 -20.89
C ALA A 213 -4.06 4.19 -20.09
N ARG A 214 -4.33 5.33 -20.75
CA ARG A 214 -4.47 6.65 -20.10
C ARG A 214 -5.82 6.78 -19.42
N GLU A 215 -6.88 6.28 -20.04
CA GLU A 215 -8.21 6.19 -19.43
C GLU A 215 -8.20 5.29 -18.20
N ASP A 216 -7.58 4.11 -18.28
CA ASP A 216 -7.41 3.19 -17.14
C ASP A 216 -6.66 3.83 -15.98
N ARG A 217 -5.60 4.60 -16.28
CA ARG A 217 -4.90 5.38 -15.26
C ARG A 217 -5.81 6.43 -14.63
N GLY A 218 -6.66 7.09 -15.42
CA GLY A 218 -7.69 8.01 -14.93
C GLY A 218 -8.67 7.31 -13.98
N ARG A 219 -9.21 6.17 -14.40
CA ARG A 219 -10.12 5.35 -13.56
C ARG A 219 -9.45 4.94 -12.26
N ARG A 220 -8.21 4.40 -12.29
CA ARG A 220 -7.47 4.05 -11.08
C ARG A 220 -7.29 5.24 -10.12
N LYS A 221 -6.94 6.41 -10.65
CA LYS A 221 -6.79 7.63 -9.83
C LYS A 221 -8.11 8.06 -9.19
N LEU A 222 -9.23 7.92 -9.89
CA LEU A 222 -10.57 8.21 -9.35
C LEU A 222 -10.95 7.20 -8.25
N LEU A 223 -10.71 5.90 -8.49
CA LEU A 223 -10.96 4.85 -7.50
C LEU A 223 -10.17 5.05 -6.21
N TRP A 224 -8.92 5.53 -6.27
CA TRP A 224 -8.11 5.80 -5.09
C TRP A 224 -8.76 6.75 -4.07
N GLY A 225 -9.64 7.66 -4.50
CA GLY A 225 -10.32 8.59 -3.60
C GLY A 225 -11.70 8.12 -3.13
N ARG A 226 -12.22 7.01 -3.67
CA ARG A 226 -13.56 6.49 -3.35
C ARG A 226 -13.54 5.44 -2.25
N ASP A 227 -12.55 4.54 -2.28
CA ASP A 227 -12.44 3.40 -1.37
C ASP A 227 -11.40 3.63 -0.25
N ALA A 228 -10.99 4.89 -0.05
CA ALA A 228 -10.04 5.32 0.99
C ALA A 228 -10.74 5.81 2.26
#